data_AF-A0A3N4L4Y7-F1
#
_entry.id   AF-A0A3N4L4Y7-F1
#
_cell.length_a   1.000
_cell.length_b   1.000
_cell.length_c   1.000
_cell.angle_alpha   90.00
_cell.angle_beta   90.00
_cell.angle_gamma   90.00
#
_symmetry.space_group_name_H-M   'P 1'
#
loop_
_entity.id
_entity.type
_entity.pdbx_description
1 polymer ?
#
loop_
_entity_poly.entity_id
_entity_poly.type
_entity_poly.pdbx_seq_one_letter_code
_entity_poly.pdbx_strand_id
1 'polypeptide(L)'
;MATSLLNASNHTIPVASPQTNPLPEASKPTIDNRLPPTWLLNNYISTRGGCNYLAQLAAMLPPTEATLRDKALRTMYTVTRELCNKLEQAAYSQDLALPALPPISENYEEEAALPREEMIEMIKPHAHDSVNEILGYNNSLARDKKDGGCGWEVLTVALCENNKQFEESLKAMGNAAGTRDVGAILRFYGQMGTWEISADSIAGAQCLAEASARLRKEKGEAWWMEEAEPVFTRNETLLANCMMIGIEQ
;
A
#
# COMPACT_ATOMS: atom_id res chain seq x y z
N MET A 1 -10.26 -84.80 57.01
CA MET A 1 -8.89 -84.28 57.20
C MET A 1 -8.53 -83.55 55.91
N ALA A 2 -8.76 -82.24 55.77
CA ALA A 2 -7.91 -81.10 56.20
C ALA A 2 -6.47 -81.21 55.64
N THR A 3 -5.85 -80.30 54.87
CA THR A 3 -6.18 -78.95 54.35
C THR A 3 -5.13 -78.66 53.26
N SER A 4 -5.48 -78.06 52.11
CA SER A 4 -4.50 -77.59 51.11
C SER A 4 -4.61 -76.07 50.94
N LEU A 5 -3.51 -75.39 51.23
CA LEU A 5 -3.17 -73.97 51.05
C LEU A 5 -2.23 -73.94 49.83
N LEU A 6 -2.23 -73.04 48.84
CA LEU A 6 -2.61 -71.64 48.64
C LEU A 6 -2.89 -71.47 47.13
N ASN A 7 -3.98 -70.84 46.66
CA ASN A 7 -4.14 -69.41 46.36
C ASN A 7 -2.88 -68.59 46.00
N ALA A 8 -2.67 -68.36 44.69
CA ALA A 8 -2.27 -67.06 44.14
C ALA A 8 -2.61 -67.01 42.64
N SER A 9 -3.50 -66.09 42.33
CA SER A 9 -4.21 -65.78 41.09
C SER A 9 -3.45 -65.85 39.76
N ASN A 10 -4.15 -66.43 38.77
CA ASN A 10 -4.02 -66.09 37.36
C ASN A 10 -4.18 -64.58 37.13
N HIS A 11 -3.17 -63.93 36.58
CA HIS A 11 -3.36 -62.73 35.75
C HIS A 11 -2.43 -62.81 34.54
N THR A 12 -2.97 -63.31 33.44
CA THR A 12 -2.38 -63.16 32.11
C THR A 12 -2.36 -61.67 31.78
N ILE A 13 -1.18 -61.08 31.71
CA ILE A 13 -1.00 -59.70 31.25
C ILE A 13 -1.32 -59.69 29.75
N PRO A 14 -2.28 -58.87 29.27
CA PRO A 14 -2.49 -58.70 27.85
C PRO A 14 -1.27 -57.97 27.29
N VAL A 15 -0.60 -58.57 26.30
CA VAL A 15 0.41 -57.88 25.51
C VAL A 15 -0.33 -56.80 24.72
N ALA A 16 -0.22 -55.55 25.18
CA ALA A 16 -0.74 -54.40 24.46
C ALA A 16 -0.03 -54.34 23.10
N SER A 17 -0.79 -54.46 22.02
CA SER A 17 -0.32 -54.04 20.71
C SER A 17 0.14 -52.58 20.81
N PRO A 18 1.26 -52.19 20.19
CA PRO A 18 1.71 -50.81 20.26
C PRO A 18 0.63 -49.92 19.65
N GLN A 19 -0.13 -49.24 20.52
CA GLN A 19 -0.96 -48.11 20.12
C GLN A 19 0.02 -47.04 19.71
N THR A 20 0.22 -46.89 18.40
CA THR A 20 0.75 -45.66 17.84
C THR A 20 -0.25 -44.57 18.19
N ASN A 21 -0.04 -43.88 19.30
CA ASN A 21 -0.67 -42.58 19.51
C ASN A 21 -0.35 -41.77 18.24
N PRO A 22 -1.36 -41.26 17.52
CA PRO A 22 -1.08 -40.29 16.48
C PRO A 22 -0.24 -39.20 17.14
N LEU A 23 0.92 -38.91 16.57
CA LEU A 23 1.62 -37.67 16.88
C LEU A 23 0.57 -36.56 16.76
N PRO A 24 0.48 -35.62 17.72
CA PRO A 24 -0.43 -34.49 17.58
C PRO A 24 -0.20 -33.93 16.18
N GLU A 25 -1.26 -33.86 15.37
CA GLU A 25 -1.19 -33.20 14.07
C GLU A 25 -0.47 -31.88 14.34
N ALA A 26 0.71 -31.71 13.75
CA ALA A 26 1.43 -30.46 13.87
C ALA A 26 0.42 -29.40 13.45
N SER A 27 -0.06 -28.61 14.41
CA SER A 27 -1.07 -27.59 14.18
C SER A 27 -0.59 -26.86 12.95
N LYS A 28 -1.35 -26.92 11.84
CA LYS A 28 -1.01 -26.18 10.63
C LYS A 28 -0.61 -24.80 11.13
N PRO A 29 0.61 -24.30 10.84
CA PRO A 29 1.03 -23.02 11.36
C PRO A 29 -0.09 -22.04 11.01
N THR A 30 -0.76 -21.50 12.03
CA THR A 30 -1.73 -20.42 11.84
C THR A 30 -0.90 -19.29 11.28
N ILE A 31 -0.94 -19.16 9.96
CA ILE A 31 -0.24 -18.10 9.24
C ILE A 31 -0.82 -16.81 9.80
N ASP A 32 0.02 -16.09 10.52
CA ASP A 32 -0.34 -14.78 11.02
C ASP A 32 -0.47 -13.84 9.83
N ASN A 33 -1.67 -13.30 9.66
CA ASN A 33 -1.99 -12.34 8.60
C ASN A 33 -1.89 -10.90 9.12
N ARG A 34 -1.36 -10.71 10.33
CA ARG A 34 -1.07 -9.38 10.86
C ARG A 34 -0.04 -8.67 9.98
N LEU A 35 -0.34 -7.41 9.69
CA LEU A 35 0.57 -6.53 8.98
C LEU A 35 1.50 -5.89 10.00
N PRO A 36 2.77 -5.61 9.65
CA PRO A 36 3.64 -4.88 10.56
C PRO A 36 2.99 -3.53 10.95
N PRO A 37 2.82 -3.20 12.24
CA PRO A 37 2.09 -2.00 12.66
C PRO A 37 2.65 -0.71 12.05
N THR A 38 3.98 -0.60 12.00
CA THR A 38 4.67 0.53 11.37
C THR A 38 4.40 0.61 9.87
N TRP A 39 4.37 -0.52 9.18
CA TRP A 39 4.04 -0.57 7.75
C TRP A 39 2.60 -0.11 7.50
N LEU A 40 1.66 -0.62 8.30
CA LEU A 40 0.23 -0.31 8.19
C LEU A 40 -0.06 1.18 8.47
N LEU A 41 0.53 1.73 9.54
CA LEU A 41 0.42 3.16 9.87
C LEU A 41 0.95 4.04 8.73
N ASN A 42 2.15 3.75 8.23
CA ASN A 42 2.80 4.57 7.20
C ASN A 42 2.09 4.45 5.85
N ASN A 43 1.61 3.26 5.46
CA ASN A 43 0.85 3.10 4.24
C ASN A 43 -0.52 3.79 4.34
N TYR A 44 -1.18 3.77 5.49
CA TYR A 44 -2.42 4.51 5.71
C TYR A 44 -2.21 6.02 5.50
N ILE A 45 -1.18 6.56 6.15
CA ILE A 45 -0.81 7.97 6.04
C ILE A 45 -0.43 8.36 4.59
N SER A 46 0.44 7.59 3.95
CA SER A 46 0.86 7.83 2.56
C SER A 46 -0.33 7.76 1.60
N THR A 47 -1.22 6.79 1.78
CA THR A 47 -2.42 6.63 0.94
C THR A 47 -3.39 7.79 1.12
N ARG A 48 -3.57 8.26 2.36
CA ARG A 48 -4.40 9.44 2.66
C ARG A 48 -3.85 10.69 1.98
N GLY A 49 -2.53 10.92 2.03
CA GLY A 49 -1.88 12.02 1.33
C GLY A 49 -1.94 11.87 -0.19
N GLY A 50 -1.85 10.64 -0.70
CA GLY A 50 -2.04 10.33 -2.13
C GLY A 50 -3.40 10.73 -2.67
N CYS A 51 -4.47 10.60 -1.88
CA CYS A 51 -5.81 11.07 -2.27
C CYS A 51 -5.84 12.59 -2.50
N ASN A 52 -5.26 13.36 -1.58
CA ASN A 52 -5.18 14.81 -1.73
C ASN A 52 -4.30 15.21 -2.92
N TYR A 53 -3.15 14.56 -3.11
CA TYR A 53 -2.28 14.77 -4.28
C TYR A 53 -3.02 14.56 -5.61
N LEU A 54 -3.76 13.45 -5.75
CA LEU A 54 -4.52 13.15 -6.96
C LEU A 54 -5.61 14.18 -7.24
N ALA A 55 -6.31 14.61 -6.19
CA ALA A 55 -7.34 15.64 -6.28
C ALA A 55 -6.75 17.00 -6.70
N GLN A 56 -5.62 17.40 -6.13
CA GLN A 56 -4.89 18.62 -6.49
C GLN A 56 -4.41 18.58 -7.94
N LEU A 57 -3.82 17.47 -8.38
CA LEU A 57 -3.40 17.29 -9.77
C LEU A 57 -4.59 17.40 -10.74
N ALA A 58 -5.74 16.82 -10.38
CA ALA A 58 -6.96 16.92 -11.18
C ALA A 58 -7.47 18.37 -11.30
N ALA A 59 -7.33 19.17 -10.24
CA ALA A 59 -7.68 20.59 -10.25
C ALA A 59 -6.72 21.46 -11.06
N MET A 60 -5.45 21.06 -11.19
CA MET A 60 -4.43 21.77 -11.98
C MET A 60 -4.52 21.52 -13.48
N LEU A 61 -5.22 20.47 -13.92
CA LEU A 61 -5.29 20.11 -15.34
C LEU A 61 -6.02 21.18 -16.17
N PRO A 62 -5.47 21.56 -17.34
CA PRO A 62 -6.16 22.47 -18.24
C PRO A 62 -7.43 21.80 -18.80
N PRO A 63 -8.45 22.58 -19.24
CA PRO A 63 -9.69 22.02 -19.77
C PRO A 63 -9.51 21.05 -20.95
N THR A 64 -8.42 21.20 -21.71
CA THR A 64 -8.05 20.31 -22.82
C THR A 64 -7.72 18.88 -22.36
N GLU A 65 -7.43 18.67 -21.08
CA GLU A 65 -7.08 17.39 -20.47
C GLU A 65 -8.25 16.78 -19.68
N ALA A 66 -9.50 17.11 -20.05
CA ALA A 66 -10.69 16.58 -19.37
C ALA A 66 -10.72 15.05 -19.32
N THR A 67 -10.29 14.37 -20.37
CA THR A 67 -10.20 12.90 -20.39
C THR A 67 -9.21 12.37 -19.36
N LEU A 68 -8.04 13.00 -19.21
CA LEU A 68 -7.03 12.61 -18.22
C LEU A 68 -7.56 12.83 -16.80
N ARG A 69 -8.21 13.97 -16.56
CA ARG A 69 -8.87 14.27 -15.28
C ARG A 69 -9.92 13.21 -14.92
N ASP A 70 -10.85 12.95 -15.83
CA ASP A 70 -12.04 12.16 -15.54
C ASP A 70 -11.77 10.66 -15.58
N LYS A 71 -10.91 10.18 -16.50
CA LYS A 71 -10.62 8.74 -16.63
C LYS A 71 -9.44 8.29 -15.79
N ALA A 72 -8.36 9.07 -15.69
CA ALA A 72 -7.19 8.63 -14.95
C ALA A 72 -7.27 9.07 -13.49
N LEU A 73 -7.33 10.37 -13.24
CA LEU A 73 -7.16 10.90 -11.89
C LEU A 73 -8.36 10.59 -10.98
N ARG A 74 -9.59 10.70 -11.47
CA ARG A 74 -10.78 10.32 -10.70
C ARG A 74 -10.81 8.82 -10.37
N THR A 75 -10.43 7.99 -11.33
CA THR A 75 -10.35 6.54 -11.14
C THR A 75 -9.27 6.20 -10.12
N MET A 76 -8.08 6.77 -10.26
CA MET A 76 -7.00 6.59 -9.30
C MET A 76 -7.40 7.08 -7.91
N TYR A 77 -8.03 8.24 -7.82
CA TYR A 77 -8.56 8.77 -6.55
C TYR A 77 -9.49 7.78 -5.88
N THR A 78 -10.42 7.19 -6.65
CA THR A 78 -11.37 6.18 -6.14
C THR A 78 -10.62 4.95 -5.60
N VAL A 79 -9.66 4.43 -6.37
CA VAL A 79 -8.85 3.28 -5.96
C VAL A 79 -8.00 3.59 -4.73
N THR A 80 -7.37 4.76 -4.66
CA THR A 80 -6.56 5.19 -3.51
C THR A 80 -7.42 5.38 -2.27
N ARG A 81 -8.63 5.91 -2.40
CA ARG A 81 -9.59 6.01 -1.29
C ARG A 81 -10.02 4.63 -0.78
N GLU A 82 -10.32 3.70 -1.68
CA GLU A 82 -10.66 2.32 -1.31
C GLU A 82 -9.52 1.61 -0.60
N LEU A 83 -8.27 1.82 -1.05
CA LEU A 83 -7.07 1.36 -0.37
C LEU A 83 -6.99 1.92 1.06
N CYS A 84 -7.27 3.21 1.25
CA CYS A 84 -7.26 3.85 2.57
C CYS A 84 -8.25 3.19 3.52
N ASN A 85 -9.50 3.02 3.09
CA ASN A 85 -10.55 2.35 3.87
C ASN A 85 -10.16 0.92 4.29
N LYS A 86 -9.32 0.27 3.48
CA LYS A 86 -8.89 -1.11 3.71
C LYS A 86 -7.72 -1.21 4.66
N LEU A 87 -6.83 -0.22 4.64
CA LEU A 87 -5.81 -0.04 5.67
C LEU A 87 -6.47 0.26 7.02
N GLU A 88 -7.54 1.05 7.06
CA GLU A 88 -8.33 1.27 8.27
C GLU A 88 -8.99 -0.01 8.78
N GLN A 89 -9.64 -0.78 7.90
CA GLN A 89 -10.22 -2.08 8.26
C GLN A 89 -9.16 -3.06 8.79
N ALA A 90 -7.99 -3.10 8.15
CA ALA A 90 -6.89 -3.95 8.57
C ALA A 90 -6.35 -3.53 9.95
N ALA A 91 -6.25 -2.23 10.23
CA ALA A 91 -5.81 -1.73 11.52
C ALA A 91 -6.84 -2.03 12.61
N TYR A 92 -8.13 -1.80 12.32
CA TYR A 92 -9.22 -2.15 13.20
C TYR A 92 -9.21 -3.65 13.57
N SER A 93 -9.01 -4.54 12.59
CA SER A 93 -8.95 -5.99 12.84
C SER A 93 -7.76 -6.44 13.69
N GLN A 94 -6.76 -5.57 13.89
CA GLN A 94 -5.54 -5.83 14.63
C GLN A 94 -5.47 -5.02 15.93
N ASP A 95 -6.55 -4.37 16.33
CA ASP A 95 -6.62 -3.45 17.49
C ASP A 95 -5.54 -2.35 17.43
N LEU A 96 -5.15 -1.94 16.21
CA LEU A 96 -4.17 -0.88 15.99
C LEU A 96 -4.87 0.47 15.84
N ALA A 97 -4.52 1.41 16.72
CA ALA A 97 -5.00 2.79 16.63
C ALA A 97 -4.30 3.53 15.48
N LEU A 98 -5.08 4.00 14.50
CA LEU A 98 -4.61 4.92 13.47
C LEU A 98 -4.84 6.38 13.89
N PRO A 99 -4.06 7.33 13.36
CA PRO A 99 -4.28 8.75 13.61
C PRO A 99 -5.63 9.19 13.02
N ALA A 100 -6.31 10.08 13.74
CA ALA A 100 -7.57 10.68 13.31
C ALA A 100 -7.29 11.74 12.24
N LEU A 101 -7.21 11.31 10.99
CA LEU A 101 -7.09 12.18 9.82
C LEU A 101 -8.49 12.59 9.32
N PRO A 102 -8.62 13.72 8.60
CA PRO A 102 -9.90 14.09 8.01
C PRO A 102 -10.42 13.00 7.08
N PRO A 103 -11.74 12.74 7.08
CA PRO A 103 -12.33 11.78 6.15
C PRO A 103 -12.00 12.18 4.71
N ILE A 104 -11.76 11.19 3.85
CA ILE A 104 -11.56 11.41 2.43
C ILE A 104 -12.93 11.68 1.81
N SER A 105 -13.08 12.76 1.04
CA SER A 105 -14.36 13.07 0.40
C SER A 105 -14.74 12.01 -0.65
N GLU A 106 -16.02 11.96 -1.03
CA GLU A 106 -16.43 11.28 -2.26
C GLU A 106 -16.26 12.15 -3.50
N ASN A 107 -16.14 13.45 -3.29
CA ASN A 107 -15.94 14.45 -4.32
C ASN A 107 -14.47 14.91 -4.30
N TYR A 108 -13.73 14.61 -5.37
CA TYR A 108 -12.33 15.02 -5.46
C TYR A 108 -12.17 16.56 -5.48
N GLU A 109 -13.19 17.33 -5.88
CA GLU A 109 -13.12 18.80 -5.85
C GLU A 109 -13.12 19.35 -4.42
N GLU A 110 -13.86 18.70 -3.51
CA GLU A 110 -13.83 19.02 -2.08
C GLU A 110 -12.49 18.62 -1.48
N GLU A 111 -11.94 17.47 -1.89
CA GLU A 111 -10.61 17.05 -1.46
C GLU A 111 -9.52 18.01 -1.96
N ALA A 112 -9.64 18.51 -3.19
CA ALA A 112 -8.73 19.50 -3.77
C ALA A 112 -8.85 20.88 -3.10
N ALA A 113 -9.98 21.16 -2.43
CA ALA A 113 -10.16 22.39 -1.68
C ALA A 113 -9.47 22.36 -0.30
N LEU A 114 -9.08 21.18 0.21
CA LEU A 114 -8.33 21.08 1.46
C LEU A 114 -6.92 21.67 1.29
N PRO A 115 -6.53 22.65 2.13
CA PRO A 115 -5.20 23.25 2.04
C PRO A 115 -4.10 22.22 2.25
N ARG A 116 -3.13 22.21 1.35
CA ARG A 116 -2.03 21.23 1.32
C ARG A 116 -1.20 21.27 2.59
N GLU A 117 -0.87 22.46 3.05
CA GLU A 117 -0.10 22.70 4.27
C GLU A 117 -0.84 22.15 5.50
N GLU A 118 -2.17 22.31 5.55
CA GLU A 118 -2.97 21.74 6.63
C GLU A 118 -2.94 20.20 6.61
N MET A 119 -3.01 19.58 5.43
CA MET A 119 -2.88 18.13 5.31
C MET A 119 -1.51 17.63 5.77
N ILE A 120 -0.42 18.31 5.41
CA ILE A 120 0.92 17.97 5.89
C ILE A 120 0.99 18.08 7.42
N GLU A 121 0.54 19.20 7.99
CA GLU A 121 0.62 19.42 9.45
C GLU A 121 -0.24 18.42 10.23
N MET A 122 -1.36 17.95 9.67
CA MET A 122 -2.17 16.88 10.26
C MET A 122 -1.49 15.51 10.23
N ILE A 123 -0.73 15.22 9.17
CA ILE A 123 -0.07 13.92 8.97
C ILE A 123 1.27 13.83 9.70
N LYS A 124 2.05 14.92 9.67
CA LYS A 124 3.45 14.96 10.07
C LYS A 124 3.76 14.39 11.46
N PRO A 125 2.93 14.60 12.50
CA PRO A 125 3.16 14.04 13.82
C PRO A 125 3.10 12.51 13.88
N HIS A 126 2.55 11.86 12.85
CA HIS A 126 2.22 10.44 12.84
C HIS A 126 3.04 9.62 11.86
N ALA A 127 3.71 10.26 10.89
CA ALA A 127 4.43 9.57 9.84
C ALA A 127 5.91 9.40 10.19
N HIS A 128 6.51 8.32 9.68
CA HIS A 128 7.96 8.17 9.63
C HIS A 128 8.58 9.27 8.76
N ASP A 129 9.84 9.64 9.01
CA ASP A 129 10.52 10.72 8.29
C ASP A 129 10.46 10.57 6.77
N SER A 130 10.70 9.37 6.24
CA SER A 130 10.58 9.13 4.79
C SER A 130 9.15 9.32 4.25
N VAL A 131 8.11 9.04 5.03
CA VAL A 131 6.71 9.33 4.63
C VAL A 131 6.46 10.85 4.67
N ASN A 132 6.97 11.53 5.69
CA ASN A 132 6.92 12.99 5.78
C ASN A 132 7.63 13.64 4.59
N GLU A 133 8.77 13.08 4.17
CA GLU A 133 9.51 13.54 3.01
C GLU A 133 8.74 13.31 1.72
N ILE A 134 8.13 12.14 1.49
CA ILE A 134 7.27 11.89 0.30
C ILE A 134 6.13 12.88 0.25
N LEU A 135 5.40 13.03 1.36
CA LEU A 135 4.20 13.84 1.41
C LEU A 135 4.53 15.32 1.30
N GLY A 136 5.54 15.78 2.04
CA GLY A 136 6.05 17.15 1.92
C GLY A 136 6.55 17.43 0.51
N TYR A 137 7.18 16.46 -0.14
CA TYR A 137 7.69 16.61 -1.49
C TYR A 137 6.58 16.63 -2.54
N ASN A 138 5.70 15.64 -2.59
CA ASN A 138 4.57 15.60 -3.53
C ASN A 138 3.67 16.84 -3.38
N ASN A 139 3.47 17.30 -2.16
CA ASN A 139 2.72 18.54 -1.92
C ASN A 139 3.50 19.80 -2.32
N SER A 140 4.84 19.83 -2.18
CA SER A 140 5.65 20.94 -2.67
C SER A 140 5.65 21.04 -4.19
N LEU A 141 5.59 19.90 -4.89
CA LEU A 141 5.53 19.87 -6.36
C LEU A 141 4.19 20.35 -6.90
N ALA A 142 3.09 20.12 -6.17
CA ALA A 142 1.76 20.56 -6.56
C ALA A 142 1.56 22.10 -6.48
N ARG A 143 2.54 22.85 -5.97
CA ARG A 143 2.47 24.33 -5.91
C ARG A 143 2.30 24.94 -7.30
N ASP A 144 1.80 26.17 -7.34
CA ASP A 144 1.80 26.95 -8.57
C ASP A 144 3.23 27.10 -9.10
N LYS A 145 3.41 27.04 -10.42
CA LYS A 145 4.73 27.17 -11.06
C LYS A 145 5.43 28.50 -10.70
N LYS A 146 4.66 29.54 -10.38
CA LYS A 146 5.17 30.84 -9.93
C LYS A 146 5.79 30.80 -8.52
N ASP A 147 5.34 29.88 -7.69
CA ASP A 147 5.80 29.70 -6.30
C ASP A 147 6.85 28.58 -6.18
N GLY A 148 7.48 28.23 -7.31
CA GLY A 148 8.50 27.18 -7.39
C GLY A 148 7.95 25.76 -7.46
N GLY A 149 6.64 25.59 -7.71
CA GLY A 149 6.04 24.29 -7.99
C GLY A 149 6.28 23.81 -9.42
N CYS A 150 5.84 22.58 -9.69
CA CYS A 150 5.98 21.95 -10.99
C CYS A 150 4.68 22.07 -11.81
N GLY A 151 4.80 22.06 -13.14
CA GLY A 151 3.63 21.98 -14.02
C GLY A 151 2.91 20.64 -13.87
N TRP A 152 1.61 20.61 -14.17
CA TRP A 152 0.80 19.39 -14.14
C TRP A 152 1.41 18.28 -15.03
N GLU A 153 2.16 18.64 -16.08
CA GLU A 153 2.85 17.69 -16.95
C GLU A 153 3.89 16.88 -16.18
N VAL A 154 4.71 17.55 -15.36
CA VAL A 154 5.74 16.90 -14.53
C VAL A 154 5.08 15.99 -13.49
N LEU A 155 4.02 16.48 -12.84
CA LEU A 155 3.26 15.73 -11.84
C LEU A 155 2.59 14.48 -12.42
N THR A 156 2.06 14.57 -13.64
CA THR A 156 1.43 13.46 -14.36
C THR A 156 2.44 12.38 -14.68
N VAL A 157 3.62 12.77 -15.20
CA VAL A 157 4.69 11.82 -15.51
C VAL A 157 5.25 11.20 -14.23
N ALA A 158 5.51 12.01 -13.19
CA ALA A 158 5.97 11.53 -11.89
C ALA A 158 4.98 10.52 -11.27
N LEU A 159 3.68 10.79 -11.35
CA LEU A 159 2.64 9.85 -10.89
C LEU A 159 2.67 8.53 -11.67
N CYS A 160 2.82 8.59 -12.99
CA CYS A 160 2.91 7.40 -13.84
C CYS A 160 4.12 6.54 -13.45
N GLU A 161 5.29 7.14 -13.30
CA GLU A 161 6.51 6.41 -12.93
C GLU A 161 6.46 5.89 -11.48
N ASN A 162 5.90 6.65 -10.55
CA ASN A 162 5.69 6.20 -9.16
C ASN A 162 4.83 4.94 -9.09
N ASN A 163 3.76 4.86 -9.89
CA ASN A 163 2.91 3.67 -9.96
C ASN A 163 3.67 2.45 -10.49
N LYS A 164 4.49 2.63 -11.52
CA LYS A 164 5.33 1.54 -12.05
C LYS A 164 6.32 1.06 -10.98
N GLN A 165 7.00 1.98 -10.31
CA GLN A 165 7.95 1.66 -9.27
C GLN A 165 7.30 0.91 -8.10
N PHE A 166 6.09 1.31 -7.72
CA PHE A 166 5.30 0.61 -6.72
C PHE A 166 4.97 -0.82 -7.17
N GLU A 167 4.53 -1.00 -8.41
CA GLU A 167 4.26 -2.33 -8.98
C GLU A 167 5.52 -3.21 -9.02
N GLU A 168 6.67 -2.65 -9.42
CA GLU A 168 7.96 -3.33 -9.43
C GLU A 168 8.41 -3.71 -8.03
N SER A 169 8.20 -2.84 -7.05
CA SER A 169 8.49 -3.10 -5.63
C SER A 169 7.62 -4.25 -5.09
N LEU A 170 6.34 -4.29 -5.44
CA LEU A 170 5.44 -5.42 -5.10
C LEU A 170 5.93 -6.73 -5.73
N LYS A 171 6.35 -6.72 -7.00
CA LYS A 171 6.91 -7.91 -7.67
C LYS A 171 8.21 -8.37 -7.02
N ALA A 172 9.11 -7.44 -6.68
CA ALA A 172 10.37 -7.74 -6.02
C ALA A 172 10.15 -8.35 -4.63
N MET A 173 9.22 -7.80 -3.84
CA MET A 173 8.78 -8.40 -2.58
C MET A 173 8.20 -9.81 -2.79
N GLY A 174 7.41 -10.00 -3.85
CA GLY A 174 6.89 -11.31 -4.29
C GLY A 174 7.98 -12.37 -4.45
N ASN A 175 9.10 -11.99 -5.06
CA ASN A 175 10.26 -12.86 -5.25
C ASN A 175 11.08 -13.09 -3.97
N ALA A 176 10.93 -12.20 -2.97
CA ALA A 176 11.62 -12.24 -1.69
C ALA A 176 10.77 -12.85 -0.54
N ALA A 177 9.65 -13.54 -0.86
CA ALA A 177 8.63 -14.03 0.07
C ALA A 177 9.07 -15.08 1.13
N GLY A 178 10.36 -15.17 1.44
CA GLY A 178 10.92 -16.03 2.48
C GLY A 178 10.72 -15.52 3.92
N THR A 179 10.34 -14.25 4.11
CA THR A 179 10.06 -13.68 5.45
C THR A 179 8.56 -13.61 5.74
N ARG A 180 8.19 -13.79 7.03
CA ARG A 180 6.79 -13.84 7.48
C ARG A 180 6.05 -12.53 7.19
N ASP A 181 6.71 -11.40 7.39
CA ASP A 181 6.13 -10.05 7.26
C ASP A 181 5.88 -9.67 5.79
N VAL A 182 6.82 -9.98 4.90
CA VAL A 182 6.64 -9.80 3.44
C VAL A 182 5.50 -10.67 2.93
N GLY A 183 5.38 -11.90 3.42
CA GLY A 183 4.25 -12.77 3.08
C GLY A 183 2.88 -12.18 3.46
N ALA A 184 2.76 -11.53 4.62
CA ALA A 184 1.52 -10.88 5.05
C ALA A 184 1.17 -9.67 4.18
N ILE A 185 2.16 -8.84 3.84
CA ILE A 185 2.01 -7.68 2.95
C ILE A 185 1.56 -8.14 1.55
N LEU A 186 2.22 -9.14 0.97
CA LEU A 186 1.84 -9.68 -0.34
C LEU A 186 0.45 -10.31 -0.35
N ARG A 187 0.05 -10.98 0.74
CA ARG A 187 -1.33 -11.48 0.87
C ARG A 187 -2.34 -10.35 0.94
N PHE A 188 -2.04 -9.27 1.66
CA PHE A 188 -2.89 -8.08 1.69
C PHE A 188 -3.06 -7.49 0.30
N TYR A 189 -1.97 -7.23 -0.43
CA TYR A 189 -2.06 -6.78 -1.84
C TYR A 189 -2.70 -7.80 -2.77
N GLY A 190 -2.46 -9.09 -2.57
CA GLY A 190 -3.09 -10.16 -3.35
C GLY A 190 -4.60 -10.22 -3.13
N GLN A 191 -5.08 -10.03 -1.91
CA GLN A 191 -6.51 -9.88 -1.61
C GLN A 191 -7.11 -8.63 -2.26
N MET A 192 -6.33 -7.57 -2.42
CA MET A 192 -6.74 -6.40 -3.21
C MET A 192 -6.73 -6.69 -4.72
N GLY A 193 -5.78 -7.47 -5.23
CA GLY A 193 -5.75 -7.92 -6.63
C GLY A 193 -6.86 -8.92 -7.00
N THR A 194 -7.54 -9.50 -6.01
CA THR A 194 -8.80 -10.24 -6.19
C THR A 194 -10.05 -9.38 -6.14
N TRP A 195 -9.93 -8.08 -5.85
CA TRP A 195 -10.99 -7.15 -6.23
C TRP A 195 -11.05 -7.17 -7.74
N GLU A 196 -12.26 -7.11 -8.28
CA GLU A 196 -12.42 -6.82 -9.70
C GLU A 196 -11.73 -5.49 -9.93
N ILE A 197 -10.48 -5.53 -10.41
CA ILE A 197 -9.83 -4.37 -10.98
C ILE A 197 -10.78 -3.97 -12.10
N SER A 198 -11.58 -2.95 -11.82
CA SER A 198 -12.67 -2.60 -12.71
C SER A 198 -12.06 -2.28 -14.08
N ALA A 199 -12.83 -2.51 -15.14
CA ALA A 199 -12.40 -2.08 -16.47
C ALA A 199 -12.05 -0.58 -16.47
N ASP A 200 -12.71 0.20 -15.61
CA ASP A 200 -12.44 1.62 -15.39
C ASP A 200 -11.06 1.86 -14.74
N SER A 201 -10.67 1.08 -13.73
CA SER A 201 -9.33 1.11 -13.11
C SER A 201 -8.22 0.85 -14.12
N ILE A 202 -8.39 -0.16 -14.98
CA ILE A 202 -7.44 -0.48 -16.06
C ILE A 202 -7.39 0.65 -17.09
N ALA A 203 -8.55 1.13 -17.52
CA ALA A 203 -8.65 2.22 -18.48
C ALA A 203 -8.04 3.54 -17.95
N GLY A 204 -8.19 3.81 -16.65
CA GLY A 204 -7.58 4.96 -16.00
C GLY A 204 -6.06 4.87 -15.94
N ALA A 205 -5.50 3.71 -15.57
CA ALA A 205 -4.07 3.48 -15.59
C ALA A 205 -3.48 3.58 -17.01
N GLN A 206 -4.17 3.04 -18.01
CA GLN A 206 -3.79 3.16 -19.42
C GLN A 206 -3.82 4.62 -19.88
N CYS A 207 -4.88 5.37 -19.54
CA CYS A 207 -4.99 6.79 -19.88
C CYS A 207 -3.84 7.62 -19.28
N LEU A 208 -3.45 7.33 -18.03
CA LEU A 208 -2.28 7.97 -17.42
C LEU A 208 -0.98 7.64 -18.15
N ALA A 209 -0.77 6.36 -18.49
CA ALA A 209 0.43 5.91 -19.20
C ALA A 209 0.55 6.55 -20.59
N GLU A 210 -0.56 6.62 -21.33
CA GLU A 210 -0.64 7.29 -22.63
C GLU A 210 -0.34 8.78 -22.53
N ALA A 211 -0.91 9.48 -21.53
CA ALA A 211 -0.63 10.89 -21.30
C ALA A 211 0.84 11.12 -20.96
N SER A 212 1.44 10.29 -20.11
CA SER A 212 2.85 10.35 -19.76
C SER A 212 3.75 10.16 -20.99
N ALA A 213 3.48 9.15 -21.82
CA ALA A 213 4.23 8.88 -23.04
C ALA A 213 4.11 10.02 -24.06
N ARG A 214 2.90 10.59 -24.21
CA ARG A 214 2.64 11.75 -25.07
C ARG A 214 3.43 12.97 -24.60
N LEU A 215 3.37 13.31 -23.32
CA LEU A 215 4.08 14.44 -22.73
C LEU A 215 5.59 14.35 -22.95
N ARG A 216 6.18 13.17 -22.70
CA ARG A 216 7.61 12.94 -22.95
C ARG A 216 7.98 13.16 -24.42
N LYS A 217 7.13 12.72 -25.35
CA LYS A 217 7.33 12.93 -26.79
C LYS A 217 7.20 14.39 -27.21
N GLU A 218 6.19 15.10 -26.71
CA GLU A 218 5.88 16.50 -27.08
C GLU A 218 6.89 17.50 -26.51
N LYS A 219 7.33 17.29 -25.26
CA LYS A 219 8.25 18.18 -24.57
C LYS A 219 9.72 17.87 -24.88
N GLY A 220 10.02 16.62 -25.26
CA GLY A 220 11.34 16.16 -25.65
C GLY A 220 12.28 15.85 -24.49
N GLU A 221 13.47 15.32 -24.83
CA GLU A 221 14.40 14.78 -23.84
C GLU A 221 15.05 15.85 -22.96
N ALA A 222 15.29 17.06 -23.48
CA ALA A 222 15.86 18.15 -22.68
C ALA A 222 14.94 18.52 -21.51
N TRP A 223 13.62 18.65 -21.76
CA TRP A 223 12.63 18.88 -20.71
C TRP A 223 12.58 17.72 -19.70
N TRP A 224 12.67 16.47 -20.19
CA TRP A 224 12.70 15.31 -19.30
C TRP A 224 13.87 15.41 -18.32
N MET A 225 15.09 15.62 -18.80
CA MET A 225 16.29 15.68 -17.96
C MET A 225 16.28 16.90 -17.01
N GLU A 226 15.74 18.04 -17.43
CA GLU A 226 15.80 19.28 -16.65
C GLU A 226 14.65 19.43 -15.65
N GLU A 227 13.43 18.97 -15.99
CA GLU A 227 12.24 19.21 -15.16
C GLU A 227 11.69 17.92 -14.52
N ALA A 228 11.62 16.81 -15.24
CA ALA A 228 10.87 15.62 -14.81
C ALA A 228 11.72 14.53 -14.12
N GLU A 229 12.89 14.23 -14.66
CA GLU A 229 13.81 13.20 -14.13
C GLU A 229 14.29 13.50 -12.69
N PRO A 230 14.67 14.75 -12.33
CA PRO A 230 15.04 15.06 -10.95
C PRO A 230 13.90 14.81 -9.98
N VAL A 231 12.65 15.00 -10.46
CA VAL A 231 11.46 14.79 -9.66
C VAL A 231 11.20 13.31 -9.43
N PHE A 232 11.26 12.53 -10.50
CA PHE A 232 11.11 11.08 -10.45
C PHE A 232 12.19 10.43 -9.58
N THR A 233 13.47 10.73 -9.79
CA THR A 233 14.60 10.10 -9.08
C THR A 233 14.49 10.29 -7.56
N ARG A 234 14.07 11.50 -7.15
CA ARG A 234 13.83 11.79 -5.73
C ARG A 234 12.64 11.00 -5.20
N ASN A 235 11.53 10.96 -5.95
CA ASN A 235 10.36 10.17 -5.57
C ASN A 235 10.65 8.67 -5.47
N GLU A 236 11.42 8.11 -6.40
CA GLU A 236 11.84 6.71 -6.40
C GLU A 236 12.58 6.36 -5.11
N THR A 237 13.58 7.18 -4.75
CA THR A 237 14.35 7.00 -3.52
C THR A 237 13.45 7.02 -2.29
N LEU A 238 12.53 7.99 -2.22
CA LEU A 238 11.64 8.14 -1.09
C LEU A 238 10.61 7.01 -1.02
N LEU A 239 10.01 6.61 -2.14
CA LEU A 239 9.05 5.51 -2.23
C LEU A 239 9.68 4.17 -1.84
N ALA A 240 10.91 3.90 -2.31
CA ALA A 240 11.65 2.72 -1.89
C ALA A 240 11.83 2.67 -0.37
N ASN A 241 12.22 3.80 0.24
CA ASN A 241 12.32 3.91 1.70
C ASN A 241 10.96 3.68 2.39
N CYS A 242 9.88 4.28 1.88
CA CYS A 242 8.52 4.11 2.41
C CYS A 242 8.02 2.66 2.35
N MET A 243 8.27 1.96 1.26
CA MET A 243 7.81 0.58 1.09
C MET A 243 8.54 -0.40 2.00
N MET A 244 9.80 -0.09 2.36
CA MET A 244 10.64 -0.92 3.24
C MET A 244 10.47 -0.60 4.73
N ILE A 245 9.85 0.55 5.07
CA ILE A 245 9.63 0.95 6.46
C ILE A 245 8.73 -0.07 7.18
N GLY A 246 9.30 -0.69 8.21
CA GLY A 246 8.62 -1.69 9.04
C GLY A 246 8.70 -3.13 8.54
N ILE A 247 9.48 -3.43 7.49
CA ILE A 247 9.77 -4.80 7.04
C ILE A 247 11.04 -5.37 7.73
N GLU A 248 11.94 -4.52 8.23
CA GLU A 248 13.25 -4.91 8.76
C GLU A 248 13.37 -4.89 10.31
N GLN A 249 12.25 -4.81 11.05
CA GLN A 249 12.27 -4.77 12.53
C GLN A 249 11.78 -6.07 13.17
#